data_AF-A0A4R6BI06-F1
#
_entry.id   AF-A0A4R6BI06-F1
#
_cell.length_a   1.000
_cell.length_b   1.000
_cell.length_c   1.000
_cell.angle_alpha   90.00
_cell.angle_beta   90.00
_cell.angle_gamma   90.00
#
_symmetry.space_group_name_H-M   'P 1'
#
loop_
_entity.id
_entity.type
_entity.pdbx_description
1 polymer ?
#
loop_
_entity_poly.entity_id
_entity_poly.type
_entity_poly.pdbx_seq_one_letter_code
_entity_poly.pdbx_strand_id
1 'polypeptide(L)'
;MKGNKKIDIKWNTLYRVLNILVIILIFAQFTMERNISLYIVLTLAALFIVGLLDSIDHQRYKENKLRHLFDGIILVLYTALTML
;
A
#
# COMPACT_ATOMS: atom_id res chain seq x y z
N MET A 1 -14.77 -19.36 29.60
CA MET A 1 -15.08 -18.61 28.36
C MET A 1 -13.82 -17.91 27.90
N LYS A 2 -13.17 -18.41 26.84
CA LYS A 2 -11.94 -17.82 26.28
C LYS A 2 -12.35 -16.63 25.41
N GLY A 3 -12.17 -15.41 25.94
CA GLY A 3 -12.51 -14.19 25.23
C GLY A 3 -11.74 -14.10 23.92
N ASN A 4 -12.46 -14.24 22.80
CA ASN A 4 -11.93 -14.02 21.47
C ASN A 4 -11.66 -12.51 21.35
N LYS A 5 -10.46 -12.07 21.75
CA LYS A 5 -9.99 -10.71 21.49
C LYS A 5 -9.96 -10.56 19.98
N LYS A 6 -11.02 -9.99 19.40
CA LYS A 6 -11.00 -9.51 18.02
C LYS A 6 -9.79 -8.59 17.95
N ILE A 7 -8.78 -9.02 17.21
CA ILE A 7 -7.66 -8.15 16.89
C ILE A 7 -8.32 -7.07 16.01
N ASP A 8 -8.65 -5.93 16.61
CA ASP A 8 -9.04 -4.74 15.87
C ASP A 8 -7.80 -4.27 15.12
N ILE A 9 -7.53 -4.92 13.98
CA ILE A 9 -6.48 -4.53 13.07
C ILE A 9 -6.94 -3.18 12.51
N LYS A 10 -6.30 -2.11 12.98
CA LYS A 10 -6.52 -0.76 12.43
C LYS A 10 -5.90 -0.69 11.05
N TRP A 11 -6.60 -1.23 10.06
CA TRP A 11 -6.20 -1.23 8.65
C TRP A 11 -5.83 0.17 8.15
N ASN A 12 -6.54 1.20 8.60
CA ASN A 12 -6.20 2.60 8.33
C ASN A 12 -4.81 3.01 8.86
N THR A 13 -4.41 2.52 10.03
CA THR A 13 -3.06 2.76 10.57
C THR A 13 -2.01 2.05 9.73
N LEU A 14 -2.25 0.80 9.35
CA LEU A 14 -1.35 0.03 8.50
C LEU A 14 -1.18 0.68 7.12
N TYR A 15 -2.27 1.14 6.52
CA TYR A 15 -2.28 1.88 5.27
C TYR A 15 -1.42 3.15 5.36
N ARG A 16 -1.59 3.92 6.44
CA ARG A 16 -0.83 5.16 6.65
C ARG A 16 0.68 4.90 6.79
N VAL A 17 1.05 3.82 7.49
CA VAL A 17 2.45 3.39 7.64
C VAL A 17 3.04 2.95 6.30
N LEU A 18 2.31 2.13 5.53
CA LEU A 18 2.74 1.70 4.20
C LEU A 18 2.92 2.88 3.25
N ASN A 19 2.03 3.87 3.31
CA ASN A 19 2.14 5.07 2.48
C ASN A 19 3.39 5.90 2.81
N ILE A 20 3.69 6.07 4.11
CA ILE A 20 4.94 6.72 4.54
C ILE A 20 6.16 5.93 4.06
N LEU A 21 6.12 4.59 4.14
CA LEU A 21 7.20 3.73 3.63
C LEU A 21 7.43 3.89 2.13
N VAL A 22 6.37 3.93 1.32
CA VAL A 22 6.48 4.16 -0.13
C VAL A 22 7.18 5.49 -0.41
N ILE A 23 6.78 6.57 0.28
CA ILE A 23 7.40 7.89 0.12
C ILE A 23 8.89 7.82 0.47
N ILE A 24 9.26 7.20 1.59
CA ILE A 24 10.67 7.03 1.99
C ILE A 24 11.45 6.25 0.95
N LEU A 25 10.90 5.16 0.40
CA LEU A 25 11.58 4.36 -0.60
C LEU A 25 11.77 5.11 -1.92
N ILE A 26 10.80 5.93 -2.34
CA ILE A 26 10.94 6.82 -3.50
C ILE A 26 12.08 7.81 -3.27
N PHE A 27 12.16 8.46 -2.10
CA PHE A 27 13.31 9.34 -1.78
C PHE A 27 14.64 8.57 -1.72
N ALA A 28 14.63 7.34 -1.19
CA ALA A 28 15.81 6.49 -1.15
C ALA A 28 16.31 6.14 -2.56
N GLN A 29 15.41 5.92 -3.52
CA GLN A 29 15.79 5.66 -4.92
C GLN A 29 16.56 6.83 -5.56
N PHE A 30 16.25 8.07 -5.19
CA PHE A 30 16.97 9.25 -5.71
C PHE A 30 18.30 9.51 -5.01
N THR A 31 18.52 8.91 -3.84
CA THR A 31 19.72 9.15 -3.00
C THR A 31 20.68 7.98 -2.96
N MET A 32 20.22 6.77 -3.28
CA MET A 32 21.02 5.55 -3.29
C MET A 32 21.22 5.05 -4.72
N GLU A 33 22.45 4.72 -5.08
CA GLU A 33 22.80 4.10 -6.37
C GLU A 33 22.32 2.64 -6.49
N ARG A 34 21.71 2.08 -5.43
CA ARG A 34 21.15 0.73 -5.47
C ARG A 34 19.79 0.72 -6.16
N ASN A 35 19.54 -0.35 -6.90
CA ASN A 35 18.26 -0.58 -7.57
C ASN A 35 17.19 -1.00 -6.53
N ILE A 36 16.52 -0.01 -5.94
CA ILE A 36 15.49 -0.19 -4.89
C ILE A 36 14.09 -0.33 -5.51
N SER A 37 13.97 -0.21 -6.83
CA SER A 37 12.71 -0.16 -7.57
C SER A 37 11.81 -1.38 -7.29
N LEU A 38 12.38 -2.57 -7.11
CA LEU A 38 11.64 -3.78 -6.72
C LEU A 38 10.99 -3.66 -5.34
N TYR A 39 11.67 -3.05 -4.36
CA TYR A 39 11.10 -2.80 -3.02
C TYR A 39 9.97 -1.78 -3.06
N ILE A 40 10.06 -0.78 -3.95
CA ILE A 40 8.99 0.22 -4.15
C ILE A 40 7.76 -0.45 -4.75
N VAL A 41 7.92 -1.28 -5.79
CA VAL A 41 6.83 -2.06 -6.38
C VAL A 41 6.17 -2.96 -5.35
N LEU A 42 6.94 -3.70 -4.55
CA LEU A 42 6.40 -4.57 -3.50
C LEU A 42 5.63 -3.78 -2.43
N THR A 43 6.13 -2.61 -2.05
CA THR A 43 5.47 -1.78 -1.03
C THR A 43 4.19 -1.15 -1.57
N LEU A 44 4.17 -0.70 -2.83
CA LEU A 44 2.96 -0.24 -3.53
C LEU A 44 1.92 -1.37 -3.64
N ALA A 45 2.36 -2.59 -3.95
CA ALA A 45 1.46 -3.75 -4.01
C ALA A 45 0.88 -4.08 -2.63
N ALA A 46 1.70 -4.05 -1.58
CA ALA A 46 1.23 -4.25 -0.21
C ALA A 46 0.23 -3.15 0.21
N LEU A 47 0.48 -1.90 -0.16
CA LEU A 47 -0.39 -0.75 0.10
C LEU A 47 -1.75 -0.91 -0.60
N PHE A 48 -1.74 -1.35 -1.86
CA PHE A 48 -2.95 -1.66 -2.61
C PHE A 48 -3.75 -2.80 -1.95
N ILE A 49 -3.10 -3.92 -1.60
CA ILE A 49 -3.75 -5.07 -0.94
C ILE A 49 -4.33 -4.67 0.43
N VAL A 50 -3.57 -3.94 1.25
CA VAL A 50 -4.04 -3.45 2.55
C VAL A 50 -5.23 -2.51 2.39
N GLY A 51 -5.19 -1.66 1.36
CA GLY A 51 -6.34 -0.84 1.00
C GLY A 51 -7.57 -1.70 0.69
N LEU A 52 -7.44 -2.73 -0.15
CA LEU A 52 -8.55 -3.61 -0.52
C LEU A 52 -9.11 -4.37 0.69
N LEU A 53 -8.24 -4.84 1.58
CA LEU A 53 -8.64 -5.53 2.81
C LEU A 53 -9.40 -4.58 3.76
N ASP A 54 -8.92 -3.35 3.94
CA ASP A 54 -9.60 -2.30 4.73
C ASP A 54 -11.03 -2.04 4.23
N SER A 55 -11.19 -1.96 2.90
CA SER A 55 -12.47 -1.62 2.29
C SER A 55 -13.46 -2.79 2.26
N ILE A 56 -12.98 -4.03 2.22
CA ILE A 56 -13.80 -5.24 2.40
C ILE A 56 -14.29 -5.32 3.85
N ASP A 57 -13.41 -5.12 4.82
CA ASP A 57 -13.70 -5.28 6.26
C ASP A 57 -14.73 -4.24 6.75
N HIS A 58 -14.65 -3.00 6.28
CA HIS A 58 -15.56 -1.92 6.70
C HIS A 58 -16.81 -1.74 5.81
N GLN A 59 -17.03 -2.59 4.79
CA GLN A 59 -18.04 -2.37 3.73
C GLN A 59 -17.99 -0.97 3.07
N ARG A 60 -16.88 -0.24 3.20
CA ARG A 60 -16.66 1.12 2.66
C ARG A 60 -16.06 1.12 1.26
N TYR A 61 -16.23 0.02 0.53
CA TYR A 61 -15.70 -0.16 -0.82
C TYR A 61 -16.14 0.93 -1.81
N LYS A 62 -17.33 1.51 -1.62
CA LYS A 62 -17.84 2.63 -2.44
C LYS A 62 -17.18 3.97 -2.11
N GLU A 63 -16.81 4.22 -0.86
CA GLU A 63 -16.17 5.48 -0.44
C GLU A 63 -14.67 5.48 -0.76
N ASN A 64 -14.00 4.33 -0.63
CA ASN A 64 -12.55 4.21 -0.84
C ASN A 64 -12.16 3.79 -2.27
N LYS A 65 -13.13 3.70 -3.20
CA LYS A 65 -12.90 3.24 -4.59
C LYS A 65 -11.87 4.09 -5.33
N LEU A 66 -11.88 5.40 -5.10
CA LEU A 66 -10.96 6.36 -5.73
C LEU A 66 -9.51 6.15 -5.26
N ARG A 67 -9.34 5.81 -3.98
CA ARG A 67 -8.04 5.48 -3.37
C ARG A 67 -7.45 4.19 -3.94
N HIS A 68 -8.26 3.12 -4.04
CA HIS A 68 -7.81 1.87 -4.66
C HIS A 68 -7.44 2.04 -6.12
N LEU A 69 -8.24 2.82 -6.87
CA LEU A 69 -7.93 3.11 -8.26
C LEU A 69 -6.61 3.86 -8.38
N PHE A 70 -6.37 4.85 -7.51
CA PHE A 70 -5.12 5.62 -7.48
C PHE A 70 -3.91 4.76 -7.13
N ASP A 71 -3.99 3.96 -6.05
CA ASP A 71 -2.90 3.05 -5.64
C ASP A 71 -2.59 2.02 -6.75
N GLY A 72 -3.62 1.49 -7.42
CA GLY A 72 -3.46 0.58 -8.55
C GLY A 72 -2.82 1.24 -9.77
N ILE A 73 -3.23 2.46 -10.12
CA ILE A 73 -2.63 3.23 -11.23
C ILE A 73 -1.15 3.49 -10.95
N ILE A 74 -0.80 3.94 -9.74
CA ILE A 74 0.60 4.21 -9.36
C ILE A 74 1.42 2.93 -9.43
N LEU A 75 0.90 1.80 -8.92
CA LEU A 75 1.59 0.53 -8.99
C LEU A 75 1.89 0.13 -10.44
N VAL A 76 0.90 0.23 -11.34
CA VAL A 76 1.07 -0.11 -12.75
C VAL A 76 2.06 0.83 -13.43
N LEU A 77 1.91 2.15 -13.24
CA LEU A 77 2.81 3.15 -13.83
C LEU A 77 4.26 2.95 -13.36
N TYR A 78 4.46 2.74 -12.07
CA TYR A 78 5.79 2.60 -11.49
C TYR A 78 6.44 1.26 -11.90
N THR A 79 5.65 0.17 -11.97
CA THR A 79 6.13 -1.12 -12.49
C THR A 79 6.50 -1.01 -13.96
N ALA A 80 5.69 -0.34 -14.78
CA ALA A 80 5.98 -0.11 -16.19
C ALA A 80 7.25 0.72 -16.38
N LEU A 81 7.42 1.81 -15.62
CA LEU A 81 8.62 2.65 -15.66
C LEU A 81 9.89 1.90 -15.23
N THR A 82 9.75 0.92 -14.33
CA THR A 82 10.87 0.14 -13.79
C THR A 82 11.27 -1.03 -14.69
N MET A 83 10.31 -1.62 -15.42
CA MET A 83 10.54 -2.80 -16.27
C MET A 83 10.78 -2.47 -17.75
N LEU A 84 10.55 -1.23 -18.18
CA LEU A 84 11.00 -0.69 -19.48
C LEU A 84 12.45 -0.20 -19.40
#